data_AF-A0A6V8QEI9-F1
#
_entry.id   AF-A0A6V8QEI9-F1
#
_cell.length_a   1.000
_cell.length_b   1.000
_cell.length_c   1.000
_cell.angle_alpha   90.00
_cell.angle_beta   90.00
_cell.angle_gamma   90.00
#
_symmetry.space_group_name_H-M   'P 1'
#
loop_
_entity.id
_entity.type
_entity.pdbx_description
1 polymer ?
#
loop_
_entity_poly.entity_id
_entity_poly.type
_entity_poly.pdbx_seq_one_letter_code
_entity_poly.pdbx_strand_id
1 'polypeptide(L)'
;MSNTIKEKDKARHTANSRLKERGRIASPESEKRQEIQEAQESNIKSDLALMCARAKEVGALAAAPILAQDVVLDERVRLKCWVPRCAHYDQNWMCPPHVIPFSEFKEILGKYSHAILIQVEIPVSHSELNEAYGDKDLSELYPTEDYQKKVKTPFKELYPILDKIESLAFSLGYHFVAGLAAGQCQICPKCAYPDPCPIPFRARPSMEALGIDVFETAQRAGLPIDFGVSGKPVCVGLVLVS
;
A
#
# COMPACT_ATOMS: atom_id res chain seq x y z
N MET A 1 -76.03 2.97 -17.19
CA MET A 1 -75.12 1.82 -16.98
C MET A 1 -73.68 2.31 -16.80
N SER A 2 -73.41 3.18 -15.81
CA SER A 2 -72.07 3.81 -15.66
C SER A 2 -71.51 3.78 -14.23
N ASN A 3 -72.09 2.98 -13.33
CA ASN A 3 -71.59 2.87 -11.95
C ASN A 3 -70.93 1.52 -11.61
N THR A 4 -70.88 0.56 -12.53
CA THR A 4 -70.35 -0.80 -12.21
C THR A 4 -68.88 -1.00 -12.60
N ILE A 5 -68.23 0.00 -13.22
CA ILE A 5 -66.84 -0.10 -13.68
C ILE A 5 -65.86 0.54 -12.67
N LYS A 6 -66.28 1.55 -11.89
CA LYS A 6 -65.41 2.21 -10.90
C LYS A 6 -65.16 1.43 -9.60
N GLU A 7 -65.96 0.41 -9.28
CA GLU A 7 -65.77 -0.42 -8.08
C GLU A 7 -64.79 -1.59 -8.28
N LYS A 8 -64.60 -2.06 -9.53
CA LYS A 8 -63.67 -3.18 -9.80
C LYS A 8 -62.19 -2.76 -9.80
N ASP A 9 -61.88 -1.50 -10.07
CA ASP A 9 -60.50 -0.99 -10.04
C ASP A 9 -60.00 -0.65 -8.63
N LYS A 10 -60.91 -0.31 -7.69
CA LYS A 10 -60.53 -0.06 -6.29
C LYS A 10 -60.18 -1.35 -5.52
N ALA A 11 -60.78 -2.49 -5.90
CA ALA A 11 -60.48 -3.79 -5.32
C ALA A 11 -59.15 -4.41 -5.83
N ARG A 12 -58.71 -4.05 -7.04
CA ARG A 12 -57.38 -4.47 -7.56
C ARG A 12 -56.23 -3.66 -6.97
N HIS A 13 -56.45 -2.40 -6.63
CA HIS A 13 -55.41 -1.57 -6.01
C HIS A 13 -55.14 -1.91 -4.53
N THR A 14 -56.11 -2.47 -3.80
CA THR A 14 -55.96 -2.90 -2.39
C THR A 14 -55.45 -4.34 -2.23
N ALA A 15 -55.50 -5.16 -3.28
CA ALA A 15 -54.88 -6.49 -3.27
C ALA A 15 -53.37 -6.44 -3.56
N ASN A 16 -52.91 -5.45 -4.34
CA ASN A 16 -51.51 -5.29 -4.71
C ASN A 16 -50.68 -4.52 -3.65
N SER A 17 -51.32 -3.95 -2.64
CA SER A 17 -50.65 -3.30 -1.50
C SER A 17 -50.40 -4.24 -0.31
N ARG A 18 -51.02 -5.44 -0.28
CA ARG A 18 -50.79 -6.45 0.77
C ARG A 18 -49.75 -7.52 0.42
N LEU A 19 -49.22 -7.50 -0.81
CA LEU A 19 -48.15 -8.42 -1.25
C LEU A 19 -46.75 -7.80 -1.19
N LYS A 20 -46.63 -6.50 -0.84
CA LYS A 20 -45.34 -5.80 -0.68
C LYS A 20 -44.82 -5.71 0.76
N GLU A 21 -45.54 -6.27 1.74
CA GLU A 21 -45.14 -6.31 3.16
C GLU A 21 -44.70 -7.71 3.65
N ARG A 22 -44.39 -8.63 2.74
CA ARG A 22 -43.52 -9.75 3.11
C ARG A 22 -42.10 -9.20 3.17
N GLY A 23 -41.71 -8.76 4.37
CA GLY A 23 -40.30 -8.57 4.69
C GLY A 23 -39.51 -9.74 4.11
N ARG A 24 -38.45 -9.44 3.36
CA ARG A 24 -37.47 -10.46 2.99
C ARG A 24 -36.86 -10.93 4.30
N ILE A 25 -37.44 -11.99 4.88
CA ILE A 25 -36.80 -12.77 5.91
C ILE A 25 -35.56 -13.33 5.21
N ALA A 26 -34.38 -12.88 5.64
CA ALA A 26 -33.11 -13.41 5.16
C ALA A 26 -33.15 -14.94 5.32
N SER A 27 -32.70 -15.69 4.32
CA SER A 27 -32.62 -17.15 4.48
C SER A 27 -31.60 -17.47 5.57
N PRO A 28 -31.76 -18.59 6.31
CA PRO A 28 -30.78 -19.01 7.32
C PRO A 28 -29.34 -19.12 6.77
N GLU A 29 -29.19 -19.40 5.46
CA GLU A 29 -27.89 -19.41 4.78
C GLU A 29 -27.32 -18.00 4.54
N SER A 30 -28.18 -17.00 4.30
CA SER A 30 -27.76 -15.59 4.16
C SER A 30 -27.41 -14.95 5.49
N GLU A 31 -28.14 -15.28 6.57
CA GLU A 31 -27.83 -14.85 7.93
C GLU A 31 -26.49 -15.43 8.39
N LYS A 32 -26.27 -16.74 8.19
CA LYS A 32 -25.00 -17.39 8.53
C LYS A 32 -23.81 -16.87 7.70
N ARG A 33 -24.00 -16.55 6.41
CA ARG A 33 -22.96 -15.91 5.58
C ARG A 33 -22.62 -14.51 6.09
N GLN A 34 -23.63 -13.75 6.49
CA GLN A 34 -23.45 -12.41 7.02
C GLN A 34 -22.70 -12.45 8.37
N GLU A 35 -23.07 -13.36 9.28
CA GLU A 35 -22.37 -13.57 10.56
C GLU A 35 -20.89 -13.97 10.36
N ILE A 36 -20.60 -14.88 9.40
CA ILE A 36 -19.22 -15.27 9.08
C ILE A 36 -18.43 -14.07 8.53
N GLN A 37 -19.05 -13.28 7.65
CA GLN A 37 -18.40 -12.13 7.03
C GLN A 37 -18.12 -11.02 8.04
N GLU A 38 -19.06 -10.75 8.95
CA GLU A 38 -18.89 -9.80 10.05
C GLU A 38 -17.79 -10.25 11.02
N ALA A 39 -17.70 -11.55 11.32
CA ALA A 39 -16.64 -12.11 12.16
C ALA A 39 -15.26 -12.03 11.47
N GLN A 40 -15.18 -12.32 10.17
CA GLN A 40 -13.96 -12.18 9.37
C GLN A 40 -13.50 -10.72 9.29
N GLU A 41 -14.43 -9.79 9.10
CA GLU A 41 -14.16 -8.34 9.06
C GLU A 41 -13.72 -7.80 10.43
N SER A 42 -14.31 -8.31 11.51
CA SER A 42 -13.86 -8.01 12.88
C SER A 42 -12.43 -8.50 13.13
N ASN A 43 -12.11 -9.73 12.69
CA ASN A 43 -10.79 -10.33 12.87
C ASN A 43 -9.70 -9.61 12.06
N ILE A 44 -9.94 -9.30 10.78
CA ILE A 44 -8.96 -8.58 9.97
C ILE A 44 -8.68 -7.18 10.53
N LYS A 45 -9.69 -6.50 11.07
CA LYS A 45 -9.51 -5.20 11.71
C LYS A 45 -8.61 -5.30 12.95
N SER A 46 -8.79 -6.32 13.79
CA SER A 46 -7.90 -6.55 14.92
C SER A 46 -6.48 -6.93 14.50
N ASP A 47 -6.34 -7.74 13.46
CA ASP A 47 -5.04 -8.18 12.94
C ASP A 47 -4.26 -7.02 12.33
N LEU A 48 -4.92 -6.17 11.54
CA LEU A 48 -4.34 -4.94 10.99
C LEU A 48 -3.87 -4.00 12.10
N ALA A 49 -4.67 -3.84 13.16
CA ALA A 49 -4.28 -3.04 14.31
C ALA A 49 -3.04 -3.63 15.03
N LEU A 50 -3.01 -4.95 15.21
CA LEU A 50 -1.87 -5.66 15.78
C LEU A 50 -0.60 -5.49 14.94
N MET A 51 -0.71 -5.66 13.62
CA MET A 51 0.41 -5.47 12.70
C MET A 51 0.91 -4.02 12.68
N CYS A 52 0.03 -3.02 12.71
CA CYS A 52 0.42 -1.61 12.83
C CYS A 52 1.13 -1.31 14.16
N ALA A 53 0.65 -1.87 15.27
CA ALA A 53 1.29 -1.74 16.58
C ALA A 53 2.69 -2.39 16.56
N ARG A 54 2.79 -3.59 15.98
CA ARG A 54 4.07 -4.29 15.84
C ARG A 54 5.06 -3.50 14.99
N ALA A 55 4.62 -2.88 13.90
CA ALA A 55 5.47 -2.07 13.03
C ALA A 55 6.13 -0.93 13.80
N LYS A 56 5.34 -0.22 14.63
CA LYS A 56 5.84 0.85 15.50
C LYS A 56 6.83 0.33 16.55
N GLU A 57 6.53 -0.81 17.16
CA GLU A 57 7.41 -1.45 18.15
C GLU A 57 8.79 -1.80 17.57
N VAL A 58 8.85 -2.22 16.30
CA VAL A 58 10.11 -2.61 15.63
C VAL A 58 10.82 -1.45 14.91
N GLY A 59 10.34 -0.21 15.06
CA GLY A 59 11.06 0.99 14.61
C GLY A 59 10.36 1.84 13.55
N ALA A 60 9.10 1.55 13.17
CA ALA A 60 8.35 2.46 12.30
C ALA A 60 7.96 3.75 13.05
N LEU A 61 8.10 4.89 12.40
CA LEU A 61 7.59 6.18 12.89
C LEU A 61 6.06 6.15 12.95
N ALA A 62 5.44 5.68 11.86
CA ALA A 62 4.00 5.55 11.76
C ALA A 62 3.62 4.29 10.97
N ALA A 63 2.44 3.76 11.25
CA ALA A 63 1.85 2.67 10.51
C ALA A 63 0.33 2.82 10.55
N ALA A 64 -0.32 2.63 9.40
CA ALA A 64 -1.77 2.73 9.25
C ALA A 64 -2.30 1.68 8.28
N PRO A 65 -3.47 1.08 8.56
CA PRO A 65 -4.16 0.24 7.59
C PRO A 65 -4.76 1.11 6.48
N ILE A 66 -4.84 0.54 5.28
CA ILE A 66 -5.51 1.11 4.12
C ILE A 66 -6.23 -0.02 3.37
N LEU A 67 -7.34 0.28 2.70
CA LEU A 67 -7.93 -0.67 1.75
C LEU A 67 -7.03 -0.79 0.52
N ALA A 68 -6.87 -1.99 -0.03
CA ALA A 68 -6.02 -2.19 -1.21
C ALA A 68 -6.51 -1.38 -2.43
N GLN A 69 -7.83 -1.17 -2.54
CA GLN A 69 -8.43 -0.32 -3.59
C GLN A 69 -8.01 1.16 -3.50
N ASP A 70 -7.55 1.62 -2.33
CA ASP A 70 -7.11 2.99 -2.11
C ASP A 70 -5.59 3.16 -2.34
N VAL A 71 -4.88 2.07 -2.65
CA VAL A 71 -3.50 2.12 -3.16
C VAL A 71 -3.52 2.64 -4.60
N VAL A 72 -2.91 3.79 -4.83
CA VAL A 72 -3.02 4.50 -6.10
C VAL A 72 -1.93 4.09 -7.05
N LEU A 73 -2.32 3.59 -8.22
CA LEU A 73 -1.42 3.30 -9.33
C LEU A 73 -1.46 4.43 -10.36
N ASP A 74 -0.28 4.89 -10.78
CA ASP A 74 -0.14 5.93 -11.78
C ASP A 74 1.10 5.69 -12.66
N GLU A 75 0.89 5.59 -13.97
CA GLU A 75 1.97 5.32 -14.94
C GLU A 75 3.03 6.43 -14.98
N ARG A 76 2.68 7.66 -14.58
CA ARG A 76 3.61 8.78 -14.46
C ARG A 76 4.68 8.51 -13.39
N VAL A 77 4.42 7.65 -12.41
CA VAL A 77 5.44 7.21 -11.46
C VAL A 77 6.57 6.51 -12.20
N ARG A 78 6.25 5.61 -13.15
CA ARG A 78 7.29 4.97 -13.95
C ARG A 78 8.01 5.94 -14.86
N LEU A 79 7.36 7.00 -15.35
CA LEU A 79 8.02 8.03 -16.14
C LEU A 79 9.22 8.62 -15.39
N LYS A 80 9.13 8.80 -14.06
CA LYS A 80 10.25 9.27 -13.23
C LYS A 80 11.45 8.32 -13.17
N CYS A 81 11.27 7.04 -13.49
CA CYS A 81 12.40 6.12 -13.64
C CYS A 81 13.10 6.26 -15.01
N TRP A 82 12.36 6.74 -16.03
CA TRP A 82 12.82 6.76 -17.43
C TRP A 82 13.34 8.13 -17.85
N VAL A 83 12.73 9.24 -17.39
CA VAL A 83 12.99 10.60 -17.89
C VAL A 83 12.97 11.65 -16.75
N PRO A 84 14.10 12.30 -16.42
CA PRO A 84 15.45 11.83 -16.74
C PRO A 84 15.69 10.43 -16.16
N ARG A 85 16.56 9.64 -16.78
CA ARG A 85 16.76 8.26 -16.36
C ARG A 85 17.32 8.22 -14.94
N CYS A 86 16.62 7.50 -14.07
CA CYS A 86 17.07 7.28 -12.70
C CYS A 86 18.42 6.54 -12.70
N ALA A 87 19.34 6.92 -11.82
CA ALA A 87 20.66 6.31 -11.70
C ALA A 87 20.64 4.81 -11.31
N HIS A 88 19.49 4.31 -10.84
CA HIS A 88 19.29 2.91 -10.45
C HIS A 88 18.46 2.09 -11.44
N TYR A 89 17.99 2.71 -12.52
CA TYR A 89 17.28 2.01 -13.59
C TYR A 89 18.20 0.97 -14.24
N ASP A 90 17.72 -0.27 -14.38
CA ASP A 90 18.48 -1.37 -15.00
C ASP A 90 19.85 -1.63 -14.31
N GLN A 91 19.92 -1.40 -12.99
CA GLN A 91 21.13 -1.64 -12.18
C GLN A 91 20.94 -2.73 -11.11
N ASN A 92 19.71 -3.23 -10.92
CA ASN A 92 19.40 -4.24 -9.91
C ASN A 92 18.06 -4.94 -10.22
N TRP A 93 17.88 -6.14 -9.67
CA TRP A 93 16.70 -6.98 -9.87
C TRP A 93 15.37 -6.41 -9.34
N MET A 94 15.42 -5.42 -8.45
CA MET A 94 14.23 -4.84 -7.78
C MET A 94 13.82 -3.49 -8.37
N CYS A 95 14.40 -3.10 -9.51
CA CYS A 95 14.02 -1.92 -10.27
C CYS A 95 13.61 -2.29 -11.71
N PRO A 96 12.85 -1.43 -12.40
CA PRO A 96 12.59 -1.59 -13.82
C PRO A 96 13.91 -1.68 -14.63
N PRO A 97 13.95 -2.51 -15.69
CA PRO A 97 12.83 -3.27 -16.28
C PRO A 97 12.58 -4.66 -15.69
N HIS A 98 13.26 -5.05 -14.59
CA HIS A 98 13.25 -6.44 -14.09
C HIS A 98 12.12 -6.77 -13.12
N VAL A 99 11.32 -5.78 -12.73
CA VAL A 99 10.15 -5.95 -11.85
C VAL A 99 8.90 -6.24 -12.65
N ILE A 100 7.85 -6.68 -11.95
CA ILE A 100 6.53 -6.95 -12.53
C ILE A 100 6.06 -5.74 -13.35
N PRO A 101 5.63 -5.93 -14.62
CA PRO A 101 5.06 -4.86 -15.43
C PRO A 101 3.85 -4.20 -14.75
N PHE A 102 3.68 -2.89 -14.98
CA PHE A 102 2.61 -2.10 -14.36
C PHE A 102 1.21 -2.72 -14.54
N SER A 103 0.90 -3.17 -15.77
CA SER A 103 -0.40 -3.76 -16.09
C SER A 103 -0.67 -5.05 -15.31
N GLU A 104 0.35 -5.89 -15.15
CA GLU A 104 0.24 -7.15 -14.41
C GLU A 104 0.16 -6.90 -12.90
N PHE A 105 0.97 -5.95 -12.38
CA PHE A 105 0.89 -5.58 -10.98
C PHE A 105 -0.47 -4.99 -10.61
N LYS A 106 -1.11 -4.23 -11.51
CA LYS A 106 -2.48 -3.72 -11.32
C LYS A 106 -3.49 -4.84 -11.10
N GLU A 107 -3.40 -5.93 -11.87
CA GLU A 107 -4.27 -7.10 -11.71
C GLU A 107 -3.99 -7.85 -10.41
N ILE A 108 -2.72 -7.95 -10.03
CA ILE A 108 -2.31 -8.58 -8.76
C ILE A 108 -2.82 -7.77 -7.57
N LEU A 109 -2.63 -6.45 -7.57
CA LEU A 109 -3.09 -5.55 -6.52
C LEU A 109 -4.61 -5.66 -6.31
N GLY A 110 -5.38 -5.83 -7.39
CA GLY A 110 -6.83 -6.03 -7.34
C GLY A 110 -7.29 -7.32 -6.65
N LYS A 111 -6.38 -8.24 -6.32
CA LYS A 111 -6.68 -9.46 -5.54
C LYS A 111 -6.47 -9.29 -4.04
N TYR A 112 -5.85 -8.20 -3.62
CA TYR A 112 -5.69 -7.86 -2.21
C TYR A 112 -6.89 -7.09 -1.70
N SER A 113 -7.20 -7.23 -0.41
CA SER A 113 -8.32 -6.51 0.22
C SER A 113 -7.81 -5.33 1.05
N HIS A 114 -6.67 -5.50 1.72
CA HIS A 114 -6.10 -4.52 2.62
C HIS A 114 -4.60 -4.38 2.40
N ALA A 115 -4.04 -3.33 2.97
CA ALA A 115 -2.62 -3.17 3.11
C ALA A 115 -2.29 -2.40 4.39
N ILE A 116 -1.02 -2.40 4.77
CA ILE A 116 -0.48 -1.60 5.86
C ILE A 116 0.59 -0.70 5.27
N LEU A 117 0.38 0.61 5.40
CA LEU A 117 1.37 1.61 5.06
C LEU A 117 2.28 1.84 6.27
N ILE A 118 3.59 1.86 6.05
CA ILE A 118 4.60 1.97 7.10
C ILE A 118 5.53 3.12 6.74
N GLN A 119 5.73 4.07 7.66
CA GLN A 119 6.65 5.18 7.51
C GLN A 119 7.85 5.04 8.45
N VAL A 120 9.05 5.28 7.92
CA VAL A 120 10.30 5.35 8.67
C VAL A 120 10.87 6.76 8.50
N GLU A 121 11.21 7.42 9.60
CA GLU A 121 11.80 8.76 9.56
C GLU A 121 13.17 8.73 8.87
N ILE A 122 13.40 9.70 7.99
CA ILE A 122 14.73 9.98 7.47
C ILE A 122 15.34 11.06 8.38
N PRO A 123 16.44 10.77 9.11
CA PRO A 123 16.94 11.63 10.18
C PRO A 123 17.72 12.85 9.66
N VAL A 124 17.24 13.46 8.56
CA VAL A 124 17.78 14.69 7.99
C VAL A 124 16.64 15.54 7.44
N SER A 125 16.41 16.71 8.02
CA SER A 125 15.43 17.70 7.57
C SER A 125 15.88 18.43 6.30
N HIS A 126 14.95 19.09 5.62
CA HIS A 126 15.28 19.93 4.47
C HIS A 126 16.19 21.10 4.85
N SER A 127 16.03 21.69 6.04
CA SER A 127 16.93 22.73 6.54
C SER A 127 18.35 22.21 6.76
N GLU A 128 18.51 21.01 7.31
CA GLU A 128 19.85 20.39 7.49
C GLU A 128 20.49 20.04 6.15
N LEU A 129 19.70 19.62 5.15
CA LEU A 129 20.21 19.43 3.78
C LEU A 129 20.62 20.77 3.16
N ASN A 130 19.80 21.81 3.28
CA ASN A 130 20.10 23.13 2.72
C ASN A 130 21.30 23.78 3.42
N GLU A 131 21.48 23.62 4.72
CA GLU A 131 22.67 24.09 5.44
C GLU A 131 23.93 23.31 5.01
N ALA A 132 23.84 21.99 4.89
CA ALA A 132 24.97 21.14 4.53
C ALA A 132 25.41 21.32 3.07
N TYR A 133 24.48 21.62 2.18
CA TYR A 133 24.69 21.57 0.74
C TYR A 133 24.44 22.89 0.00
N GLY A 134 23.88 23.92 0.66
CA GLY A 134 23.57 25.22 0.07
C GLY A 134 22.59 25.11 -1.11
N ASP A 135 22.79 25.95 -2.13
CA ASP A 135 22.00 25.93 -3.37
C ASP A 135 22.48 24.89 -4.40
N LYS A 136 23.23 23.86 -3.98
CA LYS A 136 23.70 22.83 -4.92
C LYS A 136 22.53 22.06 -5.49
N ASP A 137 22.57 21.84 -6.80
CA ASP A 137 21.55 21.05 -7.49
C ASP A 137 21.52 19.62 -6.93
N LEU A 138 20.34 19.04 -6.79
CA LEU A 138 20.16 17.66 -6.32
C LEU A 138 21.01 16.67 -7.13
N SER A 139 21.22 16.93 -8.42
CA SER A 139 22.07 16.14 -9.31
C SER A 139 23.55 16.16 -8.93
N GLU A 140 24.05 17.22 -8.30
CA GLU A 140 25.42 17.30 -7.76
C GLU A 140 25.56 16.58 -6.41
N LEU A 141 24.48 16.57 -5.62
CA LEU A 141 24.45 15.98 -4.29
C LEU A 141 24.23 14.46 -4.32
N TYR A 142 23.34 14.01 -5.20
CA TYR A 142 22.98 12.62 -5.35
C TYR A 142 24.18 11.65 -5.49
N PRO A 143 25.25 11.94 -6.25
CA PRO A 143 26.39 11.02 -6.36
C PRO A 143 27.32 11.02 -5.13
N THR A 144 27.19 11.97 -4.20
CA THR A 144 28.13 12.09 -3.08
C THR A 144 27.93 11.00 -2.02
N GLU A 145 29.03 10.47 -1.48
CA GLU A 145 28.95 9.44 -0.43
C GLU A 145 28.27 9.93 0.85
N ASP A 146 28.44 11.19 1.22
CA ASP A 146 27.87 11.75 2.44
C ASP A 146 26.34 11.84 2.35
N TYR A 147 25.83 12.35 1.21
CA TYR A 147 24.39 12.37 0.91
C TYR A 147 23.83 10.95 0.88
N GLN A 148 24.50 10.04 0.16
CA GLN A 148 24.07 8.66 0.06
C GLN A 148 24.08 7.95 1.43
N LYS A 149 25.07 8.16 2.30
CA LYS A 149 25.08 7.54 3.64
C LYS A 149 23.93 8.04 4.52
N LYS A 150 23.68 9.34 4.51
CA LYS A 150 22.61 9.97 5.31
C LYS A 150 21.21 9.62 4.80
N VAL A 151 21.03 9.55 3.49
CA VAL A 151 19.73 9.27 2.86
C VAL A 151 19.44 7.77 2.73
N LYS A 152 20.45 6.89 2.52
CA LYS A 152 20.23 5.44 2.34
C LYS A 152 19.91 4.68 3.63
N THR A 153 20.34 5.16 4.79
CA THR A 153 20.22 4.41 6.05
C THR A 153 18.76 4.04 6.37
N PRO A 154 17.78 4.96 6.29
CA PRO A 154 16.36 4.65 6.52
C PRO A 154 15.77 3.65 5.53
N PHE A 155 16.20 3.65 4.26
CA PHE A 155 15.75 2.66 3.28
C PHE A 155 16.18 1.25 3.65
N LYS A 156 17.33 1.10 4.31
CA LYS A 156 17.80 -0.20 4.82
C LYS A 156 17.03 -0.65 6.06
N GLU A 157 16.64 0.28 6.92
CA GLU A 157 15.87 0.03 8.15
C GLU A 157 14.43 -0.41 7.86
N LEU A 158 13.86 -0.01 6.73
CA LEU A 158 12.53 -0.44 6.31
C LEU A 158 12.43 -1.96 6.09
N TYR A 159 13.47 -2.62 5.56
CA TYR A 159 13.43 -4.05 5.22
C TYR A 159 13.18 -4.95 6.44
N PRO A 160 13.92 -4.83 7.56
CA PRO A 160 13.61 -5.56 8.79
C PRO A 160 12.18 -5.38 9.29
N ILE A 161 11.60 -4.17 9.14
CA ILE A 161 10.22 -3.91 9.55
C ILE A 161 9.26 -4.70 8.66
N LEU A 162 9.40 -4.60 7.34
CA LEU A 162 8.60 -5.36 6.38
C LEU A 162 8.70 -6.88 6.64
N ASP A 163 9.92 -7.41 6.80
CA ASP A 163 10.17 -8.82 7.12
C ASP A 163 9.38 -9.28 8.36
N LYS A 164 9.35 -8.45 9.41
CA LYS A 164 8.63 -8.76 10.65
C LYS A 164 7.12 -8.70 10.49
N ILE A 165 6.61 -7.75 9.73
CA ILE A 165 5.17 -7.63 9.48
C ILE A 165 4.67 -8.74 8.57
N GLU A 166 5.41 -9.08 7.51
CA GLU A 166 5.09 -10.23 6.67
C GLU A 166 5.07 -11.53 7.49
N SER A 167 6.09 -11.75 8.33
CA SER A 167 6.15 -12.93 9.19
C SER A 167 4.97 -13.00 10.17
N LEU A 168 4.57 -11.86 10.74
CA LEU A 168 3.40 -11.76 11.62
C LEU A 168 2.11 -12.05 10.86
N ALA A 169 1.87 -11.37 9.74
CA ALA A 169 0.70 -11.58 8.90
C ALA A 169 0.58 -13.04 8.46
N PHE A 170 1.68 -13.65 8.03
CA PHE A 170 1.70 -15.06 7.65
C PHE A 170 1.28 -15.97 8.83
N SER A 171 1.76 -15.68 10.04
CA SER A 171 1.38 -16.43 11.25
C SER A 171 -0.10 -16.26 11.66
N LEU A 172 -0.74 -15.16 11.23
CA LEU A 172 -2.16 -14.89 11.41
C LEU A 172 -3.03 -15.51 10.29
N GLY A 173 -2.41 -16.16 9.29
CA GLY A 173 -3.10 -16.87 8.20
C GLY A 173 -3.10 -16.15 6.86
N TYR A 174 -2.53 -14.95 6.75
CA TYR A 174 -2.43 -14.19 5.50
C TYR A 174 -1.28 -14.70 4.62
N HIS A 175 -1.51 -15.82 3.94
CA HIS A 175 -0.48 -16.57 3.23
C HIS A 175 0.02 -15.92 1.93
N PHE A 176 -0.71 -14.95 1.37
CA PHE A 176 -0.28 -14.14 0.22
C PHE A 176 0.29 -12.77 0.61
N VAL A 177 0.61 -12.56 1.88
CA VAL A 177 1.22 -11.31 2.33
C VAL A 177 2.47 -10.97 1.50
N ALA A 178 2.58 -9.70 1.09
CA ALA A 178 3.71 -9.25 0.30
C ALA A 178 4.14 -7.83 0.68
N GLY A 179 5.41 -7.68 1.06
CA GLY A 179 6.04 -6.40 1.38
C GLY A 179 6.64 -5.72 0.15
N LEU A 180 6.42 -4.41 0.04
CA LEU A 180 7.01 -3.50 -0.94
C LEU A 180 7.84 -2.46 -0.20
N ALA A 181 9.07 -2.25 -0.65
CA ALA A 181 10.00 -1.30 -0.05
C ALA A 181 9.83 0.11 -0.68
N ALA A 182 10.84 0.96 -0.50
CA ALA A 182 10.97 2.25 -1.17
C ALA A 182 12.32 2.34 -1.88
N GLY A 183 12.38 3.12 -2.97
CA GLY A 183 13.63 3.36 -3.71
C GLY A 183 14.25 2.11 -4.32
N GLN A 184 15.58 2.10 -4.52
CA GLN A 184 16.27 0.89 -4.98
C GLN A 184 16.52 -0.11 -3.83
N CYS A 185 16.83 -1.37 -4.17
CA CYS A 185 17.25 -2.35 -3.17
C CYS A 185 18.57 -1.92 -2.48
N GLN A 186 18.59 -1.91 -1.14
CA GLN A 186 19.72 -1.48 -0.31
C GLN A 186 20.20 -2.55 0.69
N ILE A 187 19.81 -3.81 0.50
CA ILE A 187 20.12 -4.89 1.47
C ILE A 187 21.62 -5.25 1.45
N CYS A 188 22.16 -5.46 0.25
CA CYS A 188 23.57 -5.83 0.05
C CYS A 188 24.46 -4.59 -0.15
N PRO A 189 25.73 -4.61 0.30
CA PRO A 189 26.68 -3.54 0.02
C PRO A 189 26.92 -3.31 -1.48
N LYS A 190 26.97 -4.40 -2.26
CA LYS A 190 27.08 -4.40 -3.72
C LYS A 190 26.06 -5.38 -4.29
N CYS A 191 25.27 -4.93 -5.27
CA CYS A 191 24.31 -5.79 -5.96
C CYS A 191 25.05 -6.83 -6.82
N ALA A 192 24.52 -8.06 -6.85
CA ALA A 192 25.06 -9.14 -7.69
C ALA A 192 24.66 -9.01 -9.16
N TYR A 193 23.66 -8.18 -9.49
CA TYR A 193 23.19 -7.98 -10.87
C TYR A 193 24.38 -7.74 -11.84
N PRO A 194 24.44 -8.45 -12.98
CA PRO A 194 23.42 -9.33 -13.57
C PRO A 194 23.44 -10.80 -13.10
N ASP A 195 24.25 -11.16 -12.10
CA ASP A 195 24.24 -12.49 -11.51
C ASP A 195 23.04 -12.69 -10.56
N PRO A 196 22.65 -13.96 -10.27
CA PRO A 196 21.54 -14.26 -9.35
C PRO A 196 21.70 -13.57 -7.98
N CYS A 197 20.59 -13.06 -7.46
CA CYS A 197 20.58 -12.45 -6.13
C CYS A 197 20.95 -13.48 -5.05
N PRO A 198 21.94 -13.22 -4.17
CA PRO A 198 22.30 -14.15 -3.10
C PRO A 198 21.30 -14.18 -1.94
N ILE A 199 20.33 -13.25 -1.91
CA ILE A 199 19.33 -13.08 -0.83
C ILE A 199 17.91 -12.86 -1.40
N PRO A 200 17.42 -13.75 -2.27
CA PRO A 200 16.21 -13.52 -3.07
C PRO A 200 14.95 -13.37 -2.21
N PHE A 201 14.86 -14.08 -1.09
CA PHE A 201 13.69 -14.03 -0.19
C PHE A 201 13.57 -12.72 0.61
N ARG A 202 14.62 -11.89 0.64
CA ARG A 202 14.56 -10.56 1.27
C ARG A 202 14.45 -9.44 0.25
N ALA A 203 14.97 -9.64 -0.96
CA ALA A 203 14.88 -8.66 -2.02
C ALA A 203 13.41 -8.51 -2.48
N ARG A 204 12.94 -7.26 -2.55
CA ARG A 204 11.59 -6.93 -3.02
C ARG A 204 11.62 -5.59 -3.76
N PRO A 205 10.73 -5.39 -4.75
CA PRO A 205 10.61 -4.12 -5.43
C PRO A 205 10.11 -3.04 -4.47
N SER A 206 10.34 -1.80 -4.85
CA SER A 206 9.71 -0.66 -4.20
C SER A 206 8.31 -0.39 -4.72
N MET A 207 7.55 0.39 -3.95
CA MET A 207 6.24 0.91 -4.35
C MET A 207 6.32 1.63 -5.70
N GLU A 208 7.32 2.50 -5.90
CA GLU A 208 7.47 3.30 -7.11
C GLU A 208 7.92 2.47 -8.32
N ALA A 209 8.74 1.43 -8.09
CA ALA A 209 9.15 0.51 -9.15
C ALA A 209 7.96 -0.19 -9.81
N LEU A 210 6.89 -0.42 -9.04
CA LEU A 210 5.64 -1.03 -9.50
C LEU A 210 4.59 -0.01 -9.95
N GLY A 211 4.89 1.29 -9.86
CA GLY A 211 4.03 2.38 -10.31
C GLY A 211 2.99 2.83 -9.28
N ILE A 212 3.21 2.58 -7.99
CA ILE A 212 2.38 3.14 -6.93
C ILE A 212 2.75 4.62 -6.71
N ASP A 213 1.74 5.49 -6.75
CA ASP A 213 1.86 6.87 -6.26
C ASP A 213 1.86 6.85 -4.74
N VAL A 214 3.06 6.90 -4.17
CA VAL A 214 3.28 6.83 -2.72
C VAL A 214 2.65 8.01 -2.00
N PHE A 215 2.63 9.20 -2.60
CA PHE A 215 2.11 10.41 -1.95
C PHE A 215 0.60 10.36 -1.81
N GLU A 216 -0.09 10.11 -2.92
CA GLU A 216 -1.55 10.01 -2.91
C GLU A 216 -2.01 8.79 -2.07
N THR A 217 -1.30 7.66 -2.16
CA THR A 217 -1.59 6.49 -1.31
C THR A 217 -1.43 6.83 0.17
N ALA A 218 -0.37 7.55 0.55
CA ALA A 218 -0.13 7.94 1.93
C ALA A 218 -1.16 8.96 2.44
N GLN A 219 -1.58 9.89 1.58
CA GLN A 219 -2.68 10.81 1.87
C GLN A 219 -4.00 10.06 2.16
N ARG A 220 -4.33 9.03 1.37
CA ARG A 220 -5.53 8.18 1.58
C ARG A 220 -5.45 7.31 2.82
N ALA A 221 -4.24 6.88 3.20
CA ALA A 221 -3.99 6.18 4.46
C ALA A 221 -4.05 7.09 5.71
N GLY A 222 -4.23 8.40 5.54
CA GLY A 222 -4.18 9.37 6.64
C GLY A 222 -2.76 9.63 7.17
N LEU A 223 -1.73 9.28 6.41
CA LEU A 223 -0.31 9.49 6.72
C LEU A 223 0.35 10.36 5.64
N PRO A 224 -0.07 11.62 5.44
CA PRO A 224 0.45 12.46 4.38
C PRO A 224 1.98 12.63 4.47
N ILE A 225 2.63 12.70 3.32
CA ILE A 225 4.08 12.89 3.20
C ILE A 225 4.32 14.36 2.87
N ASP A 226 5.14 15.03 3.69
CA ASP A 226 5.71 16.32 3.36
C ASP A 226 7.13 16.12 2.78
N PHE A 227 7.55 16.97 1.84
CA PHE A 227 8.90 17.00 1.29
C PHE A 227 9.94 17.54 2.28
N GLY A 228 9.71 17.34 3.57
CA GLY A 228 10.53 17.88 4.65
C GLY A 228 10.50 19.41 4.74
N VAL A 229 9.48 20.07 4.17
CA VAL A 229 9.34 21.54 4.24
C VAL A 229 9.03 22.00 5.67
N SER A 230 8.24 21.20 6.39
CA SER A 230 7.83 21.48 7.78
C SER A 230 8.36 20.45 8.79
N GLY A 231 9.12 19.44 8.34
CA GLY A 231 9.61 18.35 9.19
C GLY A 231 10.69 17.50 8.55
N LYS A 232 10.95 16.32 9.12
CA LYS A 232 11.84 15.35 8.53
C LYS A 232 11.10 14.51 7.48
N PRO A 233 11.71 14.21 6.33
CA PRO A 233 11.09 13.37 5.33
C PRO A 233 10.96 11.93 5.84
N VAL A 234 10.10 11.15 5.19
CA VAL A 234 9.85 9.75 5.53
C VAL A 234 10.09 8.85 4.33
N CYS A 235 10.60 7.65 4.61
CA CYS A 235 10.63 6.53 3.70
C CYS A 235 9.37 5.68 3.93
N VAL A 236 8.71 5.21 2.88
CA VAL A 236 7.42 4.53 2.98
C VAL A 236 7.48 3.13 2.40
N GLY A 237 7.02 2.14 3.17
CA GLY A 237 6.78 0.79 2.69
C GLY A 237 5.31 0.43 2.76
N LEU A 238 4.95 -0.63 2.05
CA LEU A 238 3.59 -1.18 2.01
C LEU A 238 3.63 -2.69 2.25
N VAL A 239 2.73 -3.22 3.05
CA VAL A 239 2.51 -4.67 3.19
C VAL A 239 1.09 -4.98 2.72
N LEU A 240 0.96 -5.70 1.62
CA LEU A 240 -0.32 -6.14 1.07
C LEU A 240 -0.85 -7.35 1.86
N VAL A 241 -2.15 -7.36 2.17
CA VAL A 241 -2.81 -8.36 3.02
C VAL A 241 -4.14 -8.78 2.39
N SER A 242 -4.39 -10.09 2.33
CA SER A 242 -5.62 -10.69 1.78
C SER A 242 -6.04 -11.92 2.55
#